data_AF-A0A356ELG5-F1
#
_entry.id   AF-A0A356ELG5-F1
#
_cell.length_a   1.000
_cell.length_b   1.000
_cell.length_c   1.000
_cell.angle_alpha   90.00
_cell.angle_beta   90.00
_cell.angle_gamma   90.00
#
_symmetry.space_group_name_H-M   'P 1'
#
loop_
_entity.id
_entity.type
_entity.pdbx_description
1 polymer ?
#
loop_
_entity_poly.entity_id
_entity_poly.type
_entity_poly.pdbx_seq_one_letter_code
_entity_poly.pdbx_strand_id
1 'polypeptide(L)'
;MMMCPMDSDFQNSEADPDPALFDEQLVAYLDGELDGDTARRIETLASDDLRLRDRLDRLGRAWDMLPQLDRAETEGTFTESTLELVAVAAEQDVRRHEGELPRLRRRRQAVMAGSLVLAACLGFAAVAALRPDPNRVLLDDLPVIENVDDYLRVLGNDGSAEENVAFLKKLHAAELFEEDNAE
;
A
#
# COMPACT_ATOMS: atom_id res chain seq x y z
N MET A 1 -44.44 20.01 -41.65
CA MET A 1 -43.40 19.29 -40.88
C MET A 1 -42.50 20.37 -40.27
N MET A 2 -43.05 21.06 -39.27
CA MET A 2 -42.71 20.93 -37.84
C MET A 2 -41.33 21.49 -37.53
N MET A 3 -41.30 22.81 -37.36
CA MET A 3 -40.23 23.56 -36.72
C MET A 3 -40.48 23.45 -35.21
N CYS A 4 -39.65 22.71 -34.48
CA CYS A 4 -39.68 22.74 -33.02
C CYS A 4 -39.16 24.11 -32.57
N PRO A 5 -39.89 24.87 -31.74
CA PRO A 5 -39.27 25.95 -30.99
C PRO A 5 -38.44 25.28 -29.89
N MET A 6 -37.15 25.64 -29.81
CA MET A 6 -36.36 25.36 -28.61
C MET A 6 -36.87 26.28 -27.52
N ASP A 7 -37.37 25.67 -26.45
CA ASP A 7 -37.83 26.33 -25.23
C ASP A 7 -36.74 27.26 -24.68
N SER A 8 -36.95 28.56 -24.84
CA SER A 8 -36.21 29.58 -24.11
C SER A 8 -36.84 29.77 -22.74
N ASP A 9 -36.78 28.73 -21.91
CA ASP A 9 -37.14 28.76 -20.49
C ASP A 9 -36.00 29.35 -19.64
N PHE A 10 -35.51 30.52 -20.05
CA PHE A 10 -34.96 31.49 -19.10
C PHE A 10 -36.11 32.41 -18.68
N GLN A 11 -37.18 31.81 -18.14
CA GLN A 11 -38.19 32.56 -17.42
C GLN A 11 -37.52 33.12 -16.17
N ASN A 12 -37.12 34.39 -16.30
CA ASN A 12 -37.06 35.43 -15.29
C ASN A 12 -37.62 34.97 -13.94
N SER A 13 -36.75 34.42 -13.09
CA SER A 13 -37.05 34.20 -11.68
C SER A 13 -37.05 35.57 -11.01
N GLU A 14 -38.19 36.26 -11.03
CA GLU A 14 -38.52 37.36 -10.11
C GLU A 14 -38.66 36.80 -8.67
N ALA A 15 -37.60 36.16 -8.19
CA ALA A 15 -37.40 35.94 -6.78
C ALA A 15 -36.92 37.28 -6.23
N ASP A 16 -37.68 37.85 -5.29
CA ASP A 16 -37.17 38.89 -4.40
C ASP A 16 -35.79 38.43 -3.92
N PRO A 17 -34.69 39.09 -4.32
CA PRO A 17 -33.36 38.61 -4.00
C PRO A 17 -33.28 38.54 -2.48
N ASP A 18 -32.80 37.40 -1.95
CA ASP A 18 -32.52 37.28 -0.53
C ASP A 18 -31.78 38.56 -0.09
N PRO A 19 -32.29 39.32 0.89
CA PRO A 19 -31.70 40.60 1.26
C PRO A 19 -30.21 40.50 1.57
N ALA A 20 -29.72 39.32 2.01
CA ALA A 20 -28.30 39.05 2.20
C ALA A 20 -27.51 38.98 0.88
N LEU A 21 -28.04 38.30 -0.15
CA LEU A 21 -27.44 38.22 -1.48
C LEU A 21 -27.50 39.56 -2.21
N PHE A 22 -28.51 40.38 -1.92
CA PHE A 22 -28.61 41.73 -2.47
C PHE A 22 -27.58 42.67 -1.85
N ASP A 23 -27.37 42.64 -0.53
CA ASP A 23 -26.32 43.41 0.13
C ASP A 23 -24.91 43.01 -0.35
N GLU A 24 -24.67 41.72 -0.62
CA GLU A 24 -23.41 41.22 -1.20
C GLU A 24 -23.16 41.84 -2.59
N GLN A 25 -24.18 41.92 -3.44
CA GLN A 25 -24.07 42.56 -4.75
C GLN A 25 -23.77 44.06 -4.66
N LEU A 26 -24.30 44.76 -3.65
CA LEU A 26 -24.00 46.18 -3.42
C LEU A 26 -22.58 46.40 -2.91
N VAL A 27 -22.05 45.49 -2.08
CA VAL A 27 -20.66 45.52 -1.66
C VAL A 27 -19.73 45.23 -2.84
N ALA A 28 -20.03 44.20 -3.64
CA ALA A 28 -19.28 43.85 -4.85
C ALA A 28 -19.32 44.95 -5.92
N TYR A 29 -20.40 45.76 -5.95
CA TYR A 29 -20.45 46.95 -6.78
C TYR A 29 -19.48 48.03 -6.30
N LEU A 30 -19.31 48.19 -4.98
CA LEU A 30 -18.45 49.23 -4.39
C LEU A 30 -16.96 48.88 -4.44
N ASP A 31 -16.58 47.61 -4.33
CA ASP A 31 -15.19 47.15 -4.50
C ASP A 31 -14.80 46.94 -5.97
N GLY A 32 -15.78 46.90 -6.88
CA GLY A 32 -15.60 46.76 -8.32
C GLY A 32 -15.48 45.30 -8.80
N GLU A 33 -15.83 44.31 -7.97
CA GLU A 33 -15.82 42.88 -8.34
C GLU A 33 -17.08 42.42 -9.10
N LEU A 34 -18.11 43.27 -9.19
CA LEU A 34 -19.34 42.94 -9.89
C LEU A 34 -19.18 42.88 -11.43
N ASP A 35 -19.84 41.93 -12.08
CA ASP A 35 -19.85 41.85 -13.54
C ASP A 35 -20.57 43.06 -14.18
N GLY A 36 -20.16 43.40 -15.41
CA GLY A 36 -20.63 44.63 -16.06
C GLY A 36 -22.12 44.67 -16.43
N ASP A 37 -22.80 43.53 -16.54
CA ASP A 37 -24.25 43.49 -16.82
C ASP A 37 -25.05 43.69 -15.53
N THR A 38 -24.60 43.08 -14.43
CA THR A 38 -25.19 43.25 -13.09
C THR A 38 -24.93 44.66 -12.55
N ALA A 39 -23.74 45.24 -12.78
CA ALA A 39 -23.44 46.64 -12.42
C ALA A 39 -24.40 47.63 -13.10
N ARG A 40 -24.62 47.50 -14.42
CA ARG A 40 -25.58 48.32 -15.17
C ARG A 40 -27.01 48.17 -14.65
N ARG A 41 -27.39 46.96 -14.19
CA ARG A 41 -28.70 46.71 -13.58
C ARG A 41 -28.83 47.45 -12.25
N ILE A 42 -27.81 47.39 -11.38
CA ILE A 42 -27.80 48.11 -10.10
C ILE A 42 -27.83 49.63 -10.33
N GLU A 43 -27.08 50.15 -11.30
CA GLU A 43 -27.12 51.58 -11.66
C GLU A 43 -28.52 52.02 -12.09
N THR A 44 -29.18 51.22 -12.94
CA THR A 44 -30.55 51.48 -13.40
C THR A 44 -31.54 51.46 -12.24
N LEU A 45 -31.45 50.45 -11.37
CA LEU A 45 -32.29 50.36 -10.16
C LEU A 45 -32.03 51.52 -9.21
N ALA A 46 -30.78 51.93 -9.04
CA ALA A 46 -30.40 53.07 -8.22
C ALA A 46 -30.86 54.40 -8.85
N SER A 47 -31.06 54.48 -10.16
CA SER A 47 -31.70 55.64 -10.82
C SER A 47 -33.18 55.80 -10.45
N ASP A 48 -33.87 54.73 -10.09
CA ASP A 48 -35.31 54.75 -9.81
C ASP A 48 -35.65 54.65 -8.32
N ASP A 49 -34.77 54.02 -7.50
CA ASP A 49 -35.02 53.78 -6.08
C ASP A 49 -34.13 54.65 -5.14
N LEU A 50 -34.78 55.53 -4.38
CA LEU A 50 -34.15 56.35 -3.35
C LEU A 50 -33.59 55.54 -2.16
N ARG A 51 -34.22 54.43 -1.80
CA ARG A 51 -33.76 53.57 -0.69
C ARG A 51 -32.46 52.87 -1.06
N LEU A 52 -32.36 52.41 -2.30
CA LEU A 52 -31.16 51.79 -2.84
C LEU A 52 -29.98 52.77 -2.85
N ARG A 53 -30.22 54.03 -3.23
CA ARG A 53 -29.20 55.10 -3.15
C ARG A 53 -28.71 55.34 -1.73
N ASP A 54 -29.64 55.45 -0.77
CA ASP A 54 -29.27 55.66 0.63
C ASP A 54 -28.48 54.47 1.19
N ARG A 55 -28.81 53.24 0.77
CA ARG A 55 -28.05 52.04 1.13
C ARG A 55 -26.63 52.05 0.56
N LEU A 56 -26.47 52.35 -0.73
CA LEU A 56 -25.17 52.47 -1.40
C LEU A 56 -24.31 53.58 -0.79
N ASP A 57 -24.90 54.73 -0.49
CA ASP A 57 -24.23 55.87 0.13
C ASP A 57 -23.76 55.56 1.57
N ARG A 58 -24.56 54.84 2.36
CA ARG A 58 -24.12 54.35 3.68
C ARG A 58 -22.97 53.35 3.59
N LEU A 59 -23.03 52.40 2.66
CA LEU A 59 -21.96 51.42 2.46
C LEU A 59 -20.69 52.10 1.95
N GLY A 60 -20.81 53.03 1.00
CA GLY A 60 -19.70 53.83 0.47
C GLY A 60 -18.98 54.62 1.56
N ARG A 61 -19.73 55.32 2.43
CA ARG A 61 -19.15 56.00 3.60
C ARG A 61 -18.38 55.06 4.53
N ALA A 62 -18.90 53.86 4.77
CA ALA A 62 -18.22 52.88 5.61
C ALA A 62 -16.92 52.40 4.96
N TRP A 63 -16.93 52.16 3.64
CA TRP A 63 -15.75 51.85 2.84
C TRP A 63 -14.71 52.98 2.87
N ASP A 64 -15.12 54.23 2.75
CA ASP A 64 -14.25 55.43 2.82
C ASP A 64 -13.59 55.61 4.20
N MET A 65 -14.14 54.97 5.25
CA MET A 65 -13.57 54.98 6.59
C MET A 65 -12.53 53.87 6.81
N LEU A 66 -12.51 52.79 6.00
CA LEU A 66 -11.53 51.71 6.14
C LEU A 66 -10.06 52.18 6.08
N PRO A 67 -9.68 53.15 5.21
CA PRO A 67 -8.32 53.70 5.21
C PRO A 67 -7.92 54.41 6.51
N GLN A 68 -8.89 54.84 7.32
CA GLN A 68 -8.68 55.53 8.60
C GLN A 68 -8.47 54.55 9.76
N LEU A 69 -8.67 53.25 9.53
CA LEU A 69 -8.39 52.24 10.53
C LEU A 69 -6.88 52.24 10.81
N ASP A 70 -6.56 52.39 12.09
CA ASP A 70 -5.19 52.33 12.56
C ASP A 70 -4.61 50.97 12.18
N ARG A 71 -3.55 50.99 11.36
CA ARG A 71 -2.83 49.77 11.03
C ARG A 71 -1.98 49.48 12.25
N ALA A 72 -2.37 48.47 13.02
CA ALA A 72 -1.53 47.96 14.09
C ALA A 72 -0.13 47.68 13.49
N GLU A 73 0.85 48.51 13.84
CA GLU A 73 2.25 48.23 13.55
C GLU A 73 2.57 46.97 14.36
N THR A 74 2.52 45.82 13.70
CA THR A 74 2.94 44.58 14.33
C THR A 74 4.44 44.70 14.55
N GLU A 75 4.84 44.89 15.81
CA GLU A 75 6.23 44.77 16.23
C GLU A 75 6.79 43.44 15.72
N GLY A 76 8.06 43.41 15.30
CA GLY A 76 8.69 42.22 14.69
C GLY A 76 8.62 40.95 15.54
N THR A 77 8.29 41.09 16.83
CA THR A 77 8.02 40.02 17.80
C THR A 77 6.90 39.07 17.38
N PHE A 78 5.87 39.53 16.67
CA PHE A 78 4.79 38.65 16.18
C PHE A 78 5.28 37.68 15.09
N THR A 79 6.06 38.20 14.15
CA THR A 79 6.64 37.40 13.06
C THR A 79 7.68 36.42 13.60
N GLU A 80 8.50 36.87 14.56
CA GLU A 80 9.48 36.02 15.24
C GLU A 80 8.79 34.89 16.03
N SER A 81 7.74 35.20 16.79
CA SER A 81 6.96 34.20 17.53
C SER A 81 6.25 33.20 16.61
N THR A 82 5.77 33.65 15.45
CA THR A 82 5.15 32.76 14.45
C THR A 82 6.18 31.83 13.83
N LEU A 83 7.37 32.35 13.48
CA LEU A 83 8.47 31.53 12.98
C LEU A 83 8.96 30.52 14.02
N GLU A 84 9.04 30.92 15.29
CA GLU A 84 9.37 30.04 16.40
C GLU A 84 8.35 28.91 16.54
N LEU A 85 7.06 29.23 16.49
CA LEU A 85 5.98 28.23 16.57
C LEU A 85 6.06 27.21 15.42
N VAL A 86 6.30 27.68 14.20
CA VAL A 86 6.47 26.82 13.03
C VAL A 86 7.72 25.95 13.15
N ALA A 87 8.83 26.50 13.64
CA ALA A 87 10.07 25.75 13.85
C ALA A 87 9.89 24.65 14.90
N VAL A 88 9.21 24.94 16.01
CA VAL A 88 8.90 23.96 17.06
C VAL A 88 7.99 22.85 16.53
N ALA A 89 6.96 23.19 15.74
CA ALA A 89 6.07 22.20 15.13
C ALA A 89 6.84 21.27 14.16
N ALA A 90 7.72 21.82 13.34
CA ALA A 90 8.54 21.04 12.41
C ALA A 90 9.48 20.07 13.15
N GLU A 91 10.10 20.50 14.26
CA GLU A 91 10.95 19.61 15.06
C GLU A 91 10.15 18.46 15.70
N GLN A 92 8.94 18.74 16.18
CA GLN A 92 8.06 17.71 16.73
C GLN A 92 7.65 16.66 15.69
N ASP A 93 7.36 17.08 14.46
CA ASP A 93 7.03 16.16 13.36
C ASP A 93 8.22 15.26 13.01
N VAL A 94 9.43 15.82 12.93
CA VAL A 94 10.65 15.02 12.69
C VAL A 94 10.85 13.99 13.81
N ARG A 95 10.76 14.39 15.08
CA ARG A 95 10.89 13.47 16.23
C ARG A 95 9.83 12.37 16.23
N ARG A 96 8.59 12.70 15.82
CA ARG A 96 7.50 11.74 15.71
C ARG A 96 7.78 10.71 14.62
N HIS A 97 8.27 11.15 13.46
CA HIS A 97 8.63 10.24 12.36
C HIS A 97 9.87 9.39 12.69
N GLU A 98 10.88 9.94 13.37
CA GLU A 98 12.07 9.19 13.79
C GLU A 98 11.74 8.10 14.82
N GLY A 99 10.76 8.32 15.69
CA GLY A 99 10.32 7.32 16.69
C GLY A 99 9.65 6.08 16.08
N GLU A 100 9.02 6.19 14.91
CA GLU A 100 8.24 5.12 14.30
C GLU A 100 9.04 4.25 13.30
N LEU A 101 10.03 4.85 12.62
CA LEU A 101 10.86 4.19 11.62
C LEU A 101 11.68 2.97 12.11
N PRO A 102 12.32 2.96 13.31
CA PRO A 102 13.15 1.82 13.70
C PRO A 102 12.32 0.57 13.99
N ARG A 103 11.06 0.72 14.43
CA ARG A 103 10.18 -0.41 14.76
C ARG A 103 9.74 -1.18 13.52
N LEU A 104 9.34 -0.47 12.46
CA LEU A 104 8.95 -1.06 11.19
C LEU A 104 10.13 -1.76 10.49
N ARG A 105 11.32 -1.12 10.48
CA ARG A 105 12.54 -1.72 9.92
C ARG A 105 12.97 -2.98 10.67
N ARG A 106 12.96 -2.96 12.01
CA ARG A 106 13.24 -4.15 12.84
C ARG A 106 12.21 -5.27 12.62
N ARG A 107 10.92 -4.94 12.53
CA ARG A 107 9.87 -5.92 12.23
C ARG A 107 10.06 -6.54 10.84
N ARG A 108 10.41 -5.74 9.82
CA ARG A 108 10.69 -6.26 8.47
C ARG A 108 11.92 -7.17 8.46
N GLN A 109 12.97 -6.80 9.18
CA GLN A 109 14.17 -7.64 9.35
C GLN A 109 13.85 -8.95 10.08
N ALA A 110 13.03 -8.90 11.14
CA ALA A 110 12.59 -10.10 11.86
C ALA A 110 11.74 -11.04 10.98
N VAL A 111 10.86 -10.48 10.14
CA VAL A 111 10.07 -11.28 9.18
C VAL A 111 10.97 -11.92 8.12
N MET A 112 11.93 -11.17 7.56
CA MET A 112 12.89 -11.73 6.58
C MET A 112 13.79 -12.80 7.20
N ALA A 113 14.28 -12.59 8.42
CA ALA A 113 15.05 -13.60 9.13
C ALA A 113 14.20 -14.84 9.43
N GLY A 114 12.96 -14.65 9.87
CA GLY A 114 12.01 -15.73 10.13
C GLY A 114 11.67 -16.55 8.88
N SER A 115 11.47 -15.90 7.72
CA SER A 115 11.18 -16.62 6.48
C SER A 115 12.37 -17.44 5.98
N LEU A 116 13.60 -16.92 6.14
CA LEU A 116 14.82 -17.66 5.80
C LEU A 116 14.97 -18.93 6.66
N VAL A 117 14.77 -18.80 7.97
CA VAL A 117 14.81 -19.94 8.90
C VAL A 117 13.71 -20.95 8.56
N LEU A 118 12.50 -20.48 8.28
CA LEU A 118 11.38 -21.35 7.94
C LEU A 118 11.63 -22.12 6.62
N ALA A 119 12.18 -21.45 5.61
CA ALA A 119 12.57 -22.10 4.36
C ALA A 119 13.67 -23.15 4.57
N ALA A 120 14.67 -22.86 5.43
CA ALA A 120 15.72 -23.82 5.77
C ALA A 120 15.15 -25.05 6.51
N CYS A 121 14.25 -24.85 7.47
CA CYS A 121 13.59 -25.94 8.20
C CYS A 121 12.73 -26.81 7.27
N LEU A 122 11.95 -26.19 6.37
CA LEU A 122 11.14 -26.92 5.40
C LEU A 122 12.00 -27.71 4.42
N GLY A 123 13.08 -27.11 3.90
CA GLY A 123 14.02 -27.79 3.02
C GLY A 123 14.70 -28.98 3.71
N PHE A 124 15.15 -28.80 4.96
CA PHE A 124 15.72 -29.88 5.76
C PHE A 124 14.72 -31.02 6.01
N ALA A 125 13.49 -30.68 6.40
CA ALA A 125 12.43 -31.67 6.64
C ALA A 125 12.08 -32.45 5.37
N ALA A 126 12.00 -31.77 4.22
CA ALA A 126 11.77 -32.42 2.94
C ALA A 126 12.89 -33.41 2.59
N VAL A 127 14.16 -33.01 2.73
CA VAL A 127 15.30 -33.90 2.47
C VAL A 127 15.32 -35.07 3.45
N ALA A 128 15.03 -34.84 4.72
CA ALA A 128 14.98 -35.89 5.74
C ALA A 128 13.86 -36.91 5.46
N ALA A 129 12.71 -36.46 4.94
CA ALA A 129 11.59 -37.34 4.62
C ALA A 129 11.77 -38.10 3.30
N LEU A 130 12.40 -37.50 2.28
CA LEU A 130 12.59 -38.13 0.96
C LEU A 130 13.88 -38.96 0.84
N ARG A 131 14.84 -38.82 1.76
CA ARG A 131 16.05 -39.65 1.79
C ARG A 131 15.67 -41.12 2.02
N PRO A 132 15.93 -42.03 1.06
CA PRO A 132 15.81 -43.47 1.31
C PRO A 132 16.81 -43.84 2.40
N ASP A 133 16.36 -44.58 3.41
CA ASP A 133 17.22 -45.00 4.52
C ASP A 133 18.25 -46.02 3.99
N PRO A 134 19.55 -45.68 3.92
CA PRO A 134 20.57 -46.60 3.43
C PRO A 134 20.69 -47.84 4.32
N ASN A 135 20.19 -47.77 5.56
CA ASN A 135 20.20 -48.91 6.45
C ASN A 135 19.13 -49.95 6.08
N ARG A 136 18.14 -49.61 5.25
CA ARG A 136 17.19 -50.64 4.76
C ARG A 136 17.90 -51.69 3.93
N VAL A 137 18.80 -51.30 3.04
CA VAL A 137 19.62 -52.24 2.27
C VAL A 137 20.46 -53.11 3.21
N LEU A 138 21.04 -52.53 4.27
CA LEU A 138 21.81 -53.28 5.26
C LEU A 138 20.96 -54.21 6.13
N LEU A 139 19.68 -53.89 6.34
CA LEU A 139 18.73 -54.73 7.07
C LEU A 139 18.20 -55.87 6.18
N ASP A 140 17.95 -55.60 4.90
CA ASP A 140 17.55 -56.59 3.91
C ASP A 140 18.71 -57.58 3.63
N ASP A 141 19.95 -57.08 3.58
CA ASP A 141 21.16 -57.89 3.42
C ASP A 141 21.69 -58.48 4.75
N LEU A 142 21.06 -58.17 5.88
CA LEU A 142 21.47 -58.67 7.20
C LEU A 142 21.55 -60.20 7.27
N PRO A 143 20.59 -60.99 6.73
CA PRO A 143 20.67 -62.45 6.74
C PRO A 143 21.84 -62.98 5.92
N VAL A 144 22.27 -62.24 4.89
CA VAL A 144 23.42 -62.59 4.07
C VAL A 144 24.70 -62.31 4.84
N ILE A 145 24.80 -61.15 5.48
CA ILE A 145 25.97 -60.71 6.27
C ILE A 145 26.18 -61.58 7.50
N GLU A 146 25.11 -61.95 8.20
CA GLU A 146 25.18 -62.77 9.42
C GLU A 146 25.70 -64.19 9.13
N ASN A 147 25.35 -64.74 7.96
CA ASN A 147 25.71 -66.11 7.59
C ASN A 147 26.89 -66.18 6.58
N VAL A 148 27.67 -65.09 6.42
CA VAL A 148 28.81 -65.05 5.48
C VAL A 148 29.80 -66.17 5.73
N ASP A 149 30.12 -66.43 7.01
CA ASP A 149 31.09 -67.46 7.36
C ASP A 149 30.61 -68.86 6.97
N ASP A 150 29.31 -69.13 7.06
CA ASP A 150 28.74 -70.42 6.65
C ASP A 150 28.68 -70.54 5.12
N TYR A 151 28.35 -69.47 4.40
CA TYR A 151 28.44 -69.46 2.93
C TYR A 151 29.88 -69.66 2.45
N LEU A 152 30.85 -68.99 3.07
CA LEU A 152 32.28 -69.16 2.75
C LEU A 152 32.79 -70.54 3.16
N ARG A 153 32.29 -71.12 4.25
CA ARG A 153 32.61 -72.50 4.64
C ARG A 153 32.12 -73.49 3.59
N VAL A 154 30.90 -73.34 3.09
CA VAL A 154 30.33 -74.23 2.04
C VAL A 154 31.08 -74.04 0.72
N LEU A 155 31.34 -72.80 0.31
CA LEU A 155 32.03 -72.49 -0.95
C LEU A 155 33.54 -72.80 -0.92
N GLY A 156 34.17 -72.70 0.25
CA GLY A 156 35.62 -72.81 0.45
C GLY A 156 36.09 -74.19 0.91
N ASN A 157 35.19 -75.14 1.20
CA ASN A 157 35.55 -76.47 1.71
C ASN A 157 36.48 -77.27 0.77
N ASP A 158 36.51 -76.96 -0.53
CA ASP A 158 37.29 -77.71 -1.53
C ASP A 158 38.35 -76.85 -2.24
N GLY A 159 38.66 -75.65 -1.75
CA GLY A 159 39.61 -74.73 -2.41
C GLY A 159 39.14 -74.15 -3.75
N SER A 160 37.99 -74.58 -4.28
CA SER A 160 37.40 -74.14 -5.57
C SER A 160 36.42 -72.98 -5.45
N ALA A 161 36.59 -72.09 -4.46
CA ALA A 161 35.68 -70.96 -4.24
C ALA A 161 35.50 -70.09 -5.49
N GLU A 162 36.58 -69.87 -6.26
CA GLU A 162 36.54 -69.10 -7.51
C GLU A 162 35.70 -69.79 -8.60
N GLU A 163 35.82 -71.11 -8.73
CA GLU A 163 35.06 -71.90 -9.71
C GLU A 163 33.57 -71.98 -9.34
N ASN A 164 33.26 -72.14 -8.05
CA ASN A 164 31.89 -72.13 -7.54
C ASN A 164 31.21 -70.78 -7.79
N VAL A 165 31.91 -69.67 -7.56
CA VAL A 165 31.39 -68.32 -7.89
C VAL A 165 31.21 -68.16 -9.41
N ALA A 166 32.14 -68.67 -10.23
CA ALA A 166 32.00 -68.64 -11.68
C ALA A 166 30.82 -69.49 -12.19
N PHE A 167 30.55 -70.63 -11.54
CA PHE A 167 29.40 -71.49 -11.82
C PHE A 167 28.07 -70.80 -11.46
N LEU A 168 27.98 -70.20 -10.27
CA LEU A 168 26.81 -69.43 -9.84
C LEU A 168 26.52 -68.26 -10.81
N LYS A 169 27.55 -67.56 -11.29
CA LYS A 169 27.39 -66.51 -12.31
C LYS A 169 26.85 -67.05 -13.62
N LYS A 170 27.29 -68.23 -14.07
CA LYS A 170 26.76 -68.88 -15.28
C LYS A 170 25.30 -69.31 -15.12
N LEU A 171 24.93 -69.78 -13.93
CA LEU A 171 23.55 -70.14 -13.60
C LEU A 171 22.62 -68.91 -13.54
N HIS A 172 23.06 -67.82 -12.90
CA HIS A 172 22.31 -66.55 -12.90
C HIS A 172 22.15 -65.99 -14.31
N ALA A 173 23.19 -66.06 -15.15
CA ALA A 173 23.11 -65.66 -16.55
C ALA A 173 22.19 -66.55 -17.39
N ALA A 174 21.85 -67.74 -16.90
CA ALA A 174 20.87 -68.64 -17.51
C ALA A 174 19.44 -68.42 -16.97
N GLU A 175 19.20 -67.35 -16.18
CA GLU A 175 17.91 -66.96 -15.58
C GLU A 175 17.20 -68.09 -14.78
N LEU A 176 17.95 -69.10 -14.34
CA LEU A 176 17.40 -70.30 -13.70
C LEU A 176 16.88 -70.05 -12.27
N PHE A 177 17.01 -68.83 -11.75
CA PHE A 177 16.60 -68.41 -10.41
C PHE A 177 15.54 -67.30 -10.42
N GLU A 178 14.90 -67.00 -11.56
CA GLU A 178 13.69 -66.19 -11.52
C GLU A 178 12.50 -67.03 -11.04
N GLU A 179 12.23 -67.02 -9.74
CA GLU A 179 10.89 -67.24 -9.20
C GLU A 179 10.54 -66.12 -8.20
N ASP A 180 9.45 -65.42 -8.53
CA ASP A 180 8.51 -64.72 -7.66
C ASP A 180 9.06 -63.92 -6.47
N ASN A 181 9.31 -62.63 -6.69
CA ASN A 181 9.02 -61.59 -5.71
C ASN A 181 7.99 -60.63 -6.32
N ALA A 182 6.78 -61.14 -6.53
CA ALA A 182 5.59 -60.33 -6.71
C ALA A 182 4.70 -60.52 -5.48
N GLU A 183 4.95 -59.74 -4.43
CA GLU A 183 3.96 -59.07 -3.59
C GLU A 183 4.60 -58.01 -2.69
#